data_AF-A0A225V566-F1
#
_entry.id   AF-A0A225V566-F1
#
_cell.length_a   1.000
_cell.length_b   1.000
_cell.length_c   1.000
_cell.angle_alpha   90.00
_cell.angle_beta   90.00
_cell.angle_gamma   90.00
#
_symmetry.space_group_name_H-M   'P 1'
#
loop_
_entity.id
_entity.type
_entity.pdbx_description
1 polymer ?
#
loop_
_entity_poly.entity_id
_entity_poly.type
_entity_poly.pdbx_seq_one_letter_code
_entity_poly.pdbx_strand_id
1 'polypeptide(L)'
;MAKLKSSRKQHWLHRVLVFLVALCFLTLMVQMSTMSELGSTRLRRAMSLRIPWRHPNKLEELQQEPVADEVSSEDLLHLSLLHERCVVDVDAALPWQFGSPGHQFDNATASNSHVMMHENDTDLLQKLKQCPDVDVYLPNHLHGNGYCEDAVAYAKYLNSRLLPMWVLQKKMHDPELGEVDYFDLCPKTPMIFFNHYWDDVPTMSRWPSNKPIYLMPNIEMVELTPEFYWKVDAVLCKTQVCFDRVTQWYEQEGNPRNAEVFYTKHTSSDQAQFARKRLGEDTIAPKNFSRVKFLHTPGTSIWKGTRHVLDCWTSTADLPPLDVYIGEDAYNYMMPPTFQRRLNFSRSPVNIHMGMSK
;
A
#
# COMPACT_ATOMS: atom_id res chain seq x y z
N MET A 1 29.07 21.26 -67.41
CA MET A 1 29.08 21.95 -66.09
C MET A 1 27.80 21.62 -65.32
N ALA A 2 27.76 20.53 -64.54
CA ALA A 2 26.60 20.22 -63.67
C ALA A 2 26.89 19.31 -62.45
N LYS A 3 28.09 18.74 -62.31
CA LYS A 3 28.41 17.81 -61.21
C LYS A 3 29.05 18.43 -59.95
N LEU A 4 29.48 19.70 -59.97
CA LEU A 4 30.14 20.32 -58.80
C LEU A 4 29.19 20.96 -57.76
N LYS A 5 27.89 21.18 -58.07
CA LYS A 5 26.95 21.85 -57.15
C LYS A 5 26.29 20.92 -56.11
N SER A 6 26.29 19.59 -56.34
CA SER A 6 25.58 18.63 -55.48
C SER A 6 26.36 18.28 -54.19
N SER A 7 27.66 18.00 -54.31
CA SER A 7 28.52 17.60 -53.17
C SER A 7 28.59 18.66 -52.05
N ARG A 8 28.57 19.95 -52.41
CA ARG A 8 28.67 21.05 -51.43
C ARG A 8 27.42 21.18 -50.56
N LYS A 9 26.23 20.93 -51.12
CA LYS A 9 24.96 20.92 -50.36
C LYS A 9 24.85 19.70 -49.44
N GLN A 10 25.32 18.54 -49.91
CA GLN A 10 25.29 17.31 -49.12
C GLN A 10 26.26 17.37 -47.93
N HIS A 11 27.46 17.93 -48.11
CA HIS A 11 28.38 18.19 -46.99
C HIS A 11 27.85 19.25 -46.02
N TRP A 12 27.11 20.25 -46.49
CA TRP A 12 26.49 21.26 -45.62
C TRP A 12 25.36 20.64 -44.79
N LEU A 13 24.47 19.85 -45.40
CA LEU A 13 23.42 19.12 -44.69
C LEU A 13 23.98 18.12 -43.67
N HIS A 14 25.05 17.41 -44.01
CA HIS A 14 25.69 16.48 -43.07
C HIS A 14 26.32 17.21 -41.88
N ARG A 15 26.95 18.38 -42.12
CA ARG A 15 27.49 19.23 -41.05
C ARG A 15 26.38 19.79 -40.16
N VAL A 16 25.25 20.20 -40.72
CA VAL A 16 24.09 20.67 -39.95
C VAL A 16 23.50 19.53 -39.11
N LEU A 17 23.36 18.33 -39.67
CA LEU A 17 22.86 17.16 -38.95
C LEU A 17 23.79 16.77 -37.79
N VAL A 18 25.11 16.73 -38.03
CA VAL A 18 26.10 16.45 -36.97
C VAL A 18 26.04 17.53 -35.87
N PHE A 19 25.86 18.79 -36.26
CA PHE A 19 25.71 19.89 -35.30
C PHE A 19 24.44 19.75 -34.45
N LEU A 20 23.31 19.37 -35.06
CA LEU A 20 22.04 19.12 -34.36
C LEU A 20 22.12 17.92 -33.40
N VAL A 21 22.76 16.82 -33.83
CA VAL A 21 22.98 15.64 -32.98
C VAL A 21 23.89 15.99 -31.80
N ALA A 22 24.96 16.76 -32.05
CA ALA A 22 25.82 17.25 -30.98
C ALA A 22 25.08 18.19 -30.01
N LEU A 23 24.19 19.05 -30.51
CA LEU A 23 23.36 19.91 -29.69
C LEU A 23 22.37 19.10 -28.84
N CYS A 24 21.72 18.08 -29.41
CA CYS A 24 20.84 17.18 -28.67
C CYS A 24 21.58 16.37 -27.60
N PHE A 25 22.80 15.90 -27.89
CA PHE A 25 23.63 15.26 -26.86
C PHE A 25 24.04 16.23 -25.76
N LEU A 26 24.34 17.48 -26.11
CA LEU A 26 24.68 18.51 -25.14
C LEU A 26 23.47 18.86 -24.26
N THR A 27 22.27 18.99 -24.83
CA THR A 27 21.05 19.26 -24.05
C THR A 27 20.67 18.07 -23.17
N LEU A 28 20.83 16.83 -23.64
CA LEU A 28 20.65 15.63 -22.81
C LEU A 28 21.67 15.56 -21.68
N MET A 29 22.94 15.87 -21.94
CA MET A 29 23.97 15.93 -20.90
C MET A 29 23.69 17.05 -19.90
N VAL A 30 23.21 18.22 -20.33
CA VAL A 30 22.79 19.32 -19.46
C VAL A 30 21.54 18.95 -18.66
N GLN A 31 20.56 18.23 -19.24
CA GLN A 31 19.38 17.75 -18.52
C GLN A 31 19.73 16.66 -17.50
N MET A 32 20.64 15.74 -17.84
CA MET A 32 21.12 14.70 -16.93
C MET A 32 21.98 15.27 -15.79
N SER A 33 22.82 16.27 -16.09
CA SER A 33 23.61 16.96 -15.07
C SER A 33 22.75 17.90 -14.22
N THR A 34 21.74 18.56 -14.77
CA THR A 34 20.76 19.31 -13.96
C THR A 34 19.85 18.39 -13.16
N MET A 35 19.47 17.18 -13.62
CA MET A 35 18.76 16.20 -12.78
C MET A 35 19.65 15.62 -11.66
N SER A 36 20.93 15.35 -11.95
CA SER A 36 21.91 14.89 -10.96
C SER A 36 22.25 15.99 -9.94
N GLU A 37 22.38 17.25 -10.39
CA GLU A 37 22.56 18.40 -9.51
C GLU A 37 21.28 18.76 -8.77
N LEU A 38 20.08 18.64 -9.35
CA LEU A 38 18.82 18.86 -8.63
C LEU A 38 18.57 17.75 -7.60
N GLY A 39 18.99 16.52 -7.88
CA GLY A 39 18.99 15.39 -6.95
C GLY A 39 20.01 15.57 -5.83
N SER A 40 21.26 15.97 -6.15
CA SER A 40 22.32 16.18 -5.17
C SER A 40 22.18 17.49 -4.39
N THR A 41 21.58 18.53 -4.98
CA THR A 41 21.22 19.78 -4.28
C THR A 41 19.94 19.61 -3.49
N ARG A 42 18.96 18.79 -3.88
CA ARG A 42 17.86 18.40 -2.97
C ARG A 42 18.36 17.56 -1.80
N LEU A 43 19.29 16.62 -2.03
CA LEU A 43 19.94 15.87 -0.93
C LEU A 43 20.81 16.78 -0.05
N ARG A 44 21.64 17.65 -0.64
CA ARG A 44 22.47 18.61 0.12
C ARG A 44 21.65 19.69 0.79
N ARG A 45 20.53 20.11 0.21
CA ARG A 45 19.58 21.06 0.82
C ARG A 45 18.73 20.37 1.88
N ALA A 46 18.47 19.05 1.78
CA ALA A 46 17.93 18.24 2.87
C ALA A 46 18.96 17.98 3.99
N MET A 47 20.26 18.01 3.67
CA MET A 47 21.35 17.94 4.65
C MET A 47 21.76 19.31 5.22
N SER A 48 21.53 20.43 4.49
CA SER A 48 21.93 21.79 4.88
C SER A 48 20.77 22.64 5.41
N LEU A 49 19.53 22.40 4.98
CA LEU A 49 18.38 22.61 5.84
C LEU A 49 18.54 21.54 6.92
N ARG A 50 19.11 21.95 8.05
CA ARG A 50 18.70 21.38 9.34
C ARG A 50 17.18 21.54 9.40
N ILE A 51 16.44 20.61 8.79
CA ILE A 51 15.14 20.21 9.31
C ILE A 51 15.48 19.98 10.78
N PRO A 52 14.96 20.79 11.71
CA PRO A 52 15.15 20.48 13.10
C PRO A 52 14.51 19.11 13.25
N TRP A 53 15.33 18.07 13.38
CA TRP A 53 14.97 16.99 14.26
C TRP A 53 14.51 17.70 15.51
N ARG A 54 13.19 17.74 15.75
CA ARG A 54 12.64 18.37 16.94
C ARG A 54 13.48 17.83 18.09
N HIS A 55 14.32 18.67 18.65
CA HIS A 55 14.86 18.40 19.97
C HIS A 55 13.62 18.19 20.85
N PRO A 56 13.53 17.09 21.61
CA PRO A 56 12.38 16.80 22.46
C PRO A 56 12.36 17.70 23.72
N ASN A 57 12.59 19.00 23.55
CA ASN A 57 12.57 19.99 24.62
C ASN A 57 11.33 20.90 24.59
N LYS A 58 10.35 20.56 23.75
CA LYS A 58 8.96 20.94 24.00
C LYS A 58 8.21 19.65 24.28
N LEU A 59 8.25 19.24 25.55
CA LEU A 59 7.23 18.42 26.14
C LEU A 59 5.94 19.27 26.09
N GLU A 60 5.32 19.37 24.91
CA GLU A 60 3.87 19.38 24.87
C GLU A 60 3.48 18.15 25.70
N GLU A 61 2.60 18.36 26.67
CA GLU A 61 1.92 17.29 27.38
C GLU A 61 1.35 16.33 26.33
N LEU A 62 2.16 15.35 25.92
CA LEU A 62 1.69 14.02 25.62
C LEU A 62 0.93 13.67 26.88
N GLN A 63 -0.38 13.92 26.84
CA GLN A 63 -1.34 13.29 27.72
C GLN A 63 -0.79 11.88 27.93
N GLN A 64 -0.43 11.58 29.18
CA GLN A 64 -0.07 10.22 29.56
C GLN A 64 -1.17 9.36 28.97
N GLU A 65 -0.89 8.66 27.87
CA GLU A 65 -1.83 7.70 27.37
C GLU A 65 -2.07 6.78 28.57
N PRO A 66 -3.34 6.60 28.99
CA PRO A 66 -3.65 5.76 30.13
C PRO A 66 -2.89 4.46 29.95
N VAL A 67 -2.31 3.93 31.04
CA VAL A 67 -1.62 2.63 31.02
C VAL A 67 -2.51 1.68 30.24
N ALA A 68 -2.10 1.38 29.01
CA ALA A 68 -2.98 0.68 28.09
C ALA A 68 -3.24 -0.69 28.71
N ASP A 69 -4.52 -1.02 28.91
CA ASP A 69 -4.90 -2.37 29.30
C ASP A 69 -4.24 -3.33 28.30
N GLU A 70 -3.63 -4.38 28.82
CA GLU A 70 -2.96 -5.39 27.99
C GLU A 70 -3.97 -5.95 26.98
N VAL A 71 -3.67 -5.81 25.68
CA VAL A 71 -4.55 -6.29 24.61
C VAL A 71 -4.66 -7.80 24.73
N SER A 72 -5.88 -8.31 24.83
CA SER A 72 -6.11 -9.74 25.03
C SER A 72 -5.53 -10.58 23.88
N SER A 73 -5.14 -11.84 24.18
CA SER A 73 -4.62 -12.75 23.17
C SER A 73 -5.60 -12.96 22.01
N GLU A 74 -6.91 -12.97 22.27
CA GLU A 74 -7.93 -13.12 21.23
C GLU A 74 -8.01 -11.88 20.34
N ASP A 75 -7.93 -10.68 20.93
CA ASP A 75 -7.99 -9.44 20.17
C ASP A 75 -6.76 -9.25 19.27
N LEU A 76 -5.57 -9.64 19.75
CA LEU A 76 -4.35 -9.66 18.93
C LEU A 76 -4.46 -10.66 17.76
N LEU A 77 -5.04 -11.83 18.00
CA LEU A 77 -5.24 -12.87 17.00
C LEU A 77 -6.25 -12.45 15.92
N HIS A 78 -7.28 -11.68 16.29
CA HIS A 78 -8.36 -11.28 15.39
C HIS A 78 -7.87 -10.63 14.09
N LEU A 79 -6.93 -9.68 14.18
CA LEU A 79 -6.41 -9.00 12.99
C LEU A 79 -5.66 -9.98 12.05
N SER A 80 -4.96 -10.97 12.63
CA SER A 80 -4.27 -12.01 11.86
C SER A 80 -5.24 -12.96 11.14
N LEU A 81 -6.39 -13.28 11.77
CA LEU A 81 -7.44 -14.11 11.15
C LEU A 81 -8.14 -13.39 10.00
N LEU A 82 -8.47 -12.11 10.19
CA LEU A 82 -9.00 -11.27 9.10
C LEU A 82 -8.00 -11.17 7.96
N HIS A 83 -6.72 -10.93 8.26
CA HIS A 83 -5.65 -10.84 7.26
C HIS A 83 -5.52 -12.13 6.46
N GLU A 84 -5.38 -13.28 7.12
CA GLU A 84 -5.31 -14.60 6.46
C GLU A 84 -6.50 -14.80 5.52
N ARG A 85 -7.71 -14.48 6.01
CA ARG A 85 -8.93 -14.65 5.21
C ARG A 85 -8.96 -13.71 4.01
N CYS A 86 -8.58 -12.44 4.20
CA CYS A 86 -8.48 -11.47 3.12
C CYS A 86 -7.54 -11.97 2.03
N VAL A 87 -6.37 -12.51 2.37
CA VAL A 87 -5.41 -12.99 1.37
C VAL A 87 -5.91 -14.26 0.65
N VAL A 88 -6.60 -15.15 1.36
CA VAL A 88 -6.99 -16.47 0.83
C VAL A 88 -8.27 -16.46 -0.01
N ASP A 89 -9.29 -15.72 0.42
CA ASP A 89 -10.63 -15.74 -0.20
C ASP A 89 -10.96 -14.37 -0.82
N VAL A 90 -10.36 -14.13 -1.99
CA VAL A 90 -10.36 -12.81 -2.65
C VAL A 90 -11.72 -12.40 -3.21
N ASP A 91 -12.65 -13.35 -3.32
CA ASP A 91 -13.99 -13.15 -3.87
C ASP A 91 -15.05 -13.06 -2.78
N ALA A 92 -14.70 -13.11 -1.50
CA ALA A 92 -15.66 -13.02 -0.40
C ALA A 92 -15.75 -11.60 0.16
N ALA A 93 -16.96 -11.18 0.55
CA ALA A 93 -17.10 -10.04 1.44
C ALA A 93 -16.77 -10.48 2.86
N LEU A 94 -15.82 -9.78 3.48
CA LEU A 94 -15.21 -10.13 4.77
C LEU A 94 -15.65 -9.15 5.86
N PRO A 95 -16.58 -9.52 6.74
CA PRO A 95 -17.01 -8.66 7.83
C PRO A 95 -16.12 -8.81 9.08
N TRP A 96 -16.03 -7.75 9.88
CA TRP A 96 -15.20 -7.70 11.09
C TRP A 96 -15.53 -8.77 12.12
N GLN A 97 -16.71 -9.38 12.08
CA GLN A 97 -17.08 -10.45 13.01
C GLN A 97 -16.26 -11.73 12.77
N PHE A 98 -15.67 -11.91 11.58
CA PHE A 98 -14.91 -13.13 11.27
C PHE A 98 -13.70 -13.28 12.18
N GLY A 99 -13.70 -14.33 13.01
CA GLY A 99 -12.61 -14.59 13.94
C GLY A 99 -12.46 -13.54 15.04
N SER A 100 -13.53 -12.80 15.38
CA SER A 100 -13.53 -11.87 16.51
C SER A 100 -13.42 -12.60 17.87
N PRO A 101 -13.11 -11.90 18.98
CA PRO A 101 -13.03 -12.52 20.30
C PRO A 101 -14.28 -13.36 20.65
N GLY A 102 -14.09 -14.54 21.23
CA GLY A 102 -15.14 -15.56 21.42
C GLY A 102 -15.49 -16.41 20.18
N HIS A 103 -14.97 -16.09 19.00
CA HIS A 103 -15.17 -16.83 17.75
C HIS A 103 -13.87 -17.42 17.18
N GLN A 104 -12.99 -17.86 18.07
CA GLN A 104 -11.66 -18.37 17.74
C GLN A 104 -11.47 -19.75 18.36
N PHE A 105 -10.83 -20.66 17.63
CA PHE A 105 -10.36 -21.94 18.15
C PHE A 105 -8.90 -21.82 18.61
N ASP A 106 -8.48 -22.74 19.49
CA ASP A 106 -7.13 -22.76 20.08
C ASP A 106 -5.99 -22.83 19.04
N ASN A 107 -6.28 -23.41 17.87
CA ASN A 107 -5.34 -23.56 16.75
C ASN A 107 -5.23 -22.31 15.86
N ALA A 108 -5.67 -21.14 16.34
CA ALA A 108 -5.73 -19.90 15.58
C ALA A 108 -6.51 -20.05 14.28
N THR A 109 -7.73 -20.60 14.34
CA THR A 109 -8.69 -20.58 13.24
C THR A 109 -10.02 -19.97 13.71
N ALA A 110 -10.75 -19.33 12.80
CA ALA A 110 -12.06 -18.77 13.12
C ALA A 110 -13.12 -19.87 13.26
N SER A 111 -13.97 -19.77 14.28
CA SER A 111 -15.09 -20.71 14.52
C SER A 111 -16.40 -20.31 13.86
N ASN A 112 -16.47 -19.10 13.31
CA ASN A 112 -17.67 -18.51 12.74
C ASN A 112 -17.54 -18.23 11.22
N SER A 113 -16.98 -19.16 10.45
CA SER A 113 -16.79 -18.99 9.00
C SER A 113 -18.05 -18.65 8.20
N HIS A 114 -19.24 -18.98 8.73
CA HIS A 114 -20.55 -18.66 8.13
C HIS A 114 -20.87 -17.16 8.06
N VAL A 115 -20.14 -16.30 8.79
CA VAL A 115 -20.33 -14.84 8.71
C VAL A 115 -19.79 -14.25 7.41
N MET A 116 -18.90 -14.98 6.72
CA MET A 116 -18.46 -14.62 5.37
C MET A 116 -19.67 -14.52 4.43
N MET A 117 -19.55 -13.64 3.45
CA MET A 117 -20.57 -13.42 2.43
C MET A 117 -20.02 -13.81 1.07
N HIS A 118 -20.68 -14.77 0.43
CA HIS A 118 -20.42 -15.18 -0.95
C HIS A 118 -21.61 -14.85 -1.84
N GLU A 119 -21.38 -14.68 -3.14
CA GLU A 119 -22.41 -14.20 -4.07
C GLU A 119 -23.67 -15.09 -4.10
N ASN A 120 -23.50 -16.39 -3.87
CA ASN A 120 -24.57 -17.38 -3.94
C ASN A 120 -25.20 -17.71 -2.57
N ASP A 121 -24.87 -16.95 -1.52
CA ASP A 121 -25.44 -17.15 -0.19
C ASP A 121 -26.96 -16.90 -0.20
N THR A 122 -27.71 -17.84 0.37
CA THR A 122 -29.18 -17.73 0.44
C THR A 122 -29.65 -16.60 1.37
N ASP A 123 -28.82 -16.21 2.34
CA ASP A 123 -29.08 -15.16 3.32
C ASP A 123 -28.35 -13.84 3.00
N LEU A 124 -27.77 -13.72 1.80
CA LEU A 124 -26.96 -12.57 1.38
C LEU A 124 -27.66 -11.23 1.59
N LEU A 125 -28.93 -11.12 1.19
CA LEU A 125 -29.71 -9.89 1.36
C LEU A 125 -29.81 -9.47 2.83
N GLN A 126 -30.04 -10.42 3.73
CA GLN A 126 -30.16 -10.14 5.17
C GLN A 126 -28.82 -9.68 5.77
N LYS A 127 -27.70 -10.27 5.31
CA LYS A 127 -26.36 -9.85 5.71
C LYS A 127 -26.03 -8.45 5.17
N LEU A 128 -26.31 -8.17 3.91
CA LEU A 128 -26.00 -6.88 3.27
C LEU A 128 -26.84 -5.71 3.80
N LYS A 129 -28.10 -5.96 4.17
CA LYS A 129 -28.99 -4.97 4.83
C LYS A 129 -28.43 -4.39 6.13
N GLN A 130 -27.53 -5.09 6.79
CA GLN A 130 -26.85 -4.61 7.99
C GLN A 130 -25.73 -3.65 7.56
N CYS A 131 -26.08 -2.39 7.33
CA CYS A 131 -25.15 -1.36 6.90
C CYS A 131 -24.30 -0.88 8.09
N PRO A 132 -22.96 -1.03 8.04
CA PRO A 132 -22.07 -0.41 9.03
C PRO A 132 -22.01 1.12 8.84
N ASP A 133 -21.36 1.79 9.78
CA ASP A 133 -21.09 3.24 9.71
C ASP A 133 -20.15 3.60 8.55
N VAL A 134 -19.40 2.64 8.03
CA VAL A 134 -18.51 2.76 6.88
C VAL A 134 -18.26 1.37 6.29
N ASP A 135 -18.14 1.26 4.98
CA ASP A 135 -17.74 0.05 4.28
C ASP A 135 -16.37 0.26 3.60
N VAL A 136 -15.62 -0.82 3.35
CA VAL A 136 -14.30 -0.75 2.72
C VAL A 136 -14.38 -1.42 1.35
N TYR A 137 -14.10 -0.69 0.27
CA TYR A 137 -13.94 -1.32 -1.04
C TYR A 137 -12.54 -1.93 -1.15
N LEU A 138 -12.48 -3.23 -1.42
CA LEU A 138 -11.23 -3.91 -1.73
C LEU A 138 -11.41 -4.74 -3.01
N PRO A 139 -10.82 -4.32 -4.13
CA PRO A 139 -10.92 -5.07 -5.37
C PRO A 139 -10.03 -6.31 -5.35
N ASN A 140 -10.47 -7.38 -6.03
CA ASN A 140 -9.83 -8.69 -6.02
C ASN A 140 -8.31 -8.65 -6.29
N HIS A 141 -7.85 -7.76 -7.18
CA HIS A 141 -6.44 -7.64 -7.57
C HIS A 141 -5.55 -6.97 -6.51
N LEU A 142 -6.14 -6.37 -5.47
CA LEU A 142 -5.42 -5.81 -4.32
C LEU A 142 -5.30 -6.77 -3.14
N HIS A 143 -5.90 -7.96 -3.21
CA HIS A 143 -5.77 -8.95 -2.14
C HIS A 143 -4.33 -9.48 -2.12
N GLY A 144 -3.59 -9.01 -1.12
CA GLY A 144 -2.24 -9.46 -0.82
C GLY A 144 -1.77 -8.88 0.50
N ASN A 145 -0.64 -9.37 0.98
CA ASN A 145 -0.16 -9.08 2.34
C ASN A 145 -0.20 -7.60 2.75
N GLY A 146 0.13 -6.67 1.85
CA GLY A 146 0.15 -5.23 2.15
C GLY A 146 -1.24 -4.60 2.29
N TYR A 147 -2.05 -4.65 1.24
CA TYR A 147 -3.38 -4.01 1.25
C TYR A 147 -4.37 -4.74 2.16
N CYS A 148 -4.26 -6.07 2.32
CA CYS A 148 -5.06 -6.78 3.30
C CYS A 148 -4.77 -6.30 4.72
N GLU A 149 -3.51 -6.04 5.08
CA GLU A 149 -3.15 -5.52 6.41
C GLU A 149 -3.79 -4.18 6.70
N ASP A 150 -3.78 -3.28 5.70
CA ASP A 150 -4.42 -1.98 5.82
C ASP A 150 -5.95 -2.10 5.87
N ALA A 151 -6.53 -2.93 5.00
CA ALA A 151 -7.98 -3.07 4.87
C ALA A 151 -8.62 -3.70 6.09
N VAL A 152 -8.04 -4.79 6.61
CA VAL A 152 -8.59 -5.50 7.76
C VAL A 152 -8.47 -4.70 9.06
N ALA A 153 -7.53 -3.74 9.14
CA ALA A 153 -7.49 -2.78 10.23
C ALA A 153 -8.75 -1.90 10.25
N TYR A 154 -9.16 -1.35 9.09
CA TYR A 154 -10.42 -0.60 9.01
C TYR A 154 -11.64 -1.48 9.26
N ALA A 155 -11.65 -2.71 8.76
CA ALA A 155 -12.71 -3.67 9.08
C ALA A 155 -12.84 -3.86 10.60
N LYS A 156 -11.76 -4.25 11.28
CA LYS A 156 -11.74 -4.53 12.72
C LYS A 156 -12.16 -3.31 13.55
N TYR A 157 -11.49 -2.18 13.37
CA TYR A 157 -11.63 -1.05 14.30
C TYR A 157 -12.84 -0.15 14.01
N LEU A 158 -13.42 -0.22 12.81
CA LEU A 158 -14.63 0.52 12.44
C LEU A 158 -15.88 -0.37 12.43
N ASN A 159 -15.80 -1.61 12.90
CA ASN A 159 -16.88 -2.60 12.82
C ASN A 159 -17.47 -2.69 11.39
N SER A 160 -16.57 -2.71 10.42
CA SER A 160 -16.86 -2.60 8.99
C SER A 160 -16.72 -3.96 8.30
N ARG A 161 -16.79 -3.98 6.97
CA ARG A 161 -16.57 -5.16 6.12
C ARG A 161 -15.85 -4.76 4.83
N LEU A 162 -15.05 -5.69 4.32
CA LEU A 162 -14.42 -5.57 3.01
C LEU A 162 -15.42 -6.02 1.95
N LEU A 163 -15.64 -5.18 0.95
CA LEU A 163 -16.57 -5.43 -0.14
C LEU A 163 -15.81 -5.57 -1.47
N PRO A 164 -15.90 -6.74 -2.13
CA PRO A 164 -15.44 -6.90 -3.50
C PRO A 164 -16.44 -6.29 -4.49
N MET A 165 -16.01 -6.14 -5.75
CA MET A 165 -16.78 -5.52 -6.82
C MET A 165 -18.17 -6.14 -7.02
N TRP A 166 -18.30 -7.47 -6.91
CA TRP A 166 -19.58 -8.15 -7.16
C TRP A 166 -20.67 -7.70 -6.18
N VAL A 167 -20.33 -7.33 -4.94
CA VAL A 167 -21.34 -6.84 -3.97
C VAL A 167 -22.01 -5.58 -4.48
N LEU A 168 -21.25 -4.71 -5.15
CA LEU A 168 -21.72 -3.42 -5.66
C LEU A 168 -22.52 -3.57 -6.97
N GLN A 169 -22.38 -4.70 -7.66
CA GLN A 169 -23.02 -4.98 -8.94
C GLN A 169 -24.21 -5.93 -8.82
N LYS A 170 -24.25 -6.73 -7.76
CA LYS A 170 -25.26 -7.76 -7.56
C LYS A 170 -26.63 -7.15 -7.31
N LYS A 171 -27.60 -7.62 -8.09
CA LYS A 171 -29.02 -7.39 -7.84
C LYS A 171 -29.59 -8.53 -7.01
N MET A 172 -30.46 -8.18 -6.08
CA MET A 172 -31.14 -9.09 -5.17
C MET A 172 -32.63 -8.76 -5.15
N HIS A 173 -33.46 -9.76 -4.82
CA HIS A 173 -34.89 -9.54 -4.67
C HIS A 173 -35.23 -9.36 -3.19
N ASP A 174 -35.71 -8.17 -2.86
CA ASP A 174 -36.29 -7.81 -1.58
C ASP A 174 -37.82 -7.96 -1.64
N PRO A 175 -38.46 -8.72 -0.73
CA PRO A 175 -39.91 -8.88 -0.73
C PRO A 175 -40.70 -7.58 -0.56
N GLU A 176 -40.12 -6.56 0.06
CA GLU A 176 -40.77 -5.28 0.35
C GLU A 176 -40.45 -4.22 -0.73
N LEU A 177 -39.20 -4.21 -1.22
CA LEU A 177 -38.69 -3.16 -2.11
C LEU A 177 -38.58 -3.60 -3.59
N GLY A 178 -38.76 -4.88 -3.88
CA GLY A 178 -38.59 -5.44 -5.22
C GLY A 178 -37.12 -5.72 -5.54
N GLU A 179 -36.68 -5.39 -6.74
CA GLU A 179 -35.26 -5.57 -7.12
C GLU A 179 -34.42 -4.44 -6.52
N VAL A 180 -33.43 -4.82 -5.71
CA VAL A 180 -32.51 -3.89 -5.02
C VAL A 180 -31.06 -4.28 -5.26
N ASP A 181 -30.16 -3.32 -5.14
CA ASP A 181 -28.72 -3.54 -5.07
C ASP A 181 -28.12 -2.90 -3.80
N TYR A 182 -26.80 -3.03 -3.62
CA TYR A 182 -26.11 -2.48 -2.46
C TYR A 182 -26.34 -0.97 -2.26
N PHE A 183 -26.48 -0.19 -3.33
CA PHE A 183 -26.67 1.25 -3.23
C PHE A 183 -28.09 1.62 -2.78
N ASP A 184 -29.08 0.75 -3.00
CA ASP A 184 -30.42 0.89 -2.41
C ASP A 184 -30.42 0.49 -0.92
N LEU A 185 -29.64 -0.54 -0.54
CA LEU A 185 -29.55 -1.01 0.84
C LEU A 185 -28.79 -0.04 1.76
N CYS A 186 -27.60 0.41 1.33
CA CYS A 186 -26.69 1.25 2.11
C CYS A 186 -26.37 2.57 1.38
N PRO A 187 -27.37 3.42 1.05
CA PRO A 187 -27.18 4.62 0.23
C PRO A 187 -26.31 5.70 0.89
N LYS A 188 -26.26 5.71 2.22
CA LYS A 188 -25.57 6.73 3.03
C LYS A 188 -24.27 6.27 3.65
N THR A 189 -24.00 4.97 3.68
CA THR A 189 -22.77 4.42 4.26
C THR A 189 -21.56 4.93 3.46
N PRO A 190 -20.64 5.69 4.04
CA PRO A 190 -19.38 6.04 3.41
C PRO A 190 -18.62 4.80 2.93
N MET A 191 -17.81 4.96 1.90
CA MET A 191 -16.93 3.89 1.42
C MET A 191 -15.47 4.34 1.44
N ILE A 192 -14.61 3.53 2.04
CA ILE A 192 -13.17 3.73 2.03
C ILE A 192 -12.58 3.12 0.76
N PHE A 193 -11.77 3.92 0.08
CA PHE A 193 -10.96 3.51 -1.07
C PHE A 193 -9.48 3.65 -0.77
N PHE A 194 -8.69 2.70 -1.27
CA PHE A 194 -7.24 2.72 -1.13
C PHE A 194 -6.59 3.37 -2.33
N ASN A 195 -5.80 4.41 -2.07
CA ASN A 195 -5.01 5.08 -3.09
C ASN A 195 -5.85 5.45 -4.33
N HIS A 196 -5.44 5.04 -5.52
CA HIS A 196 -6.14 5.25 -6.78
C HIS A 196 -7.01 4.06 -7.23
N TYR A 197 -7.06 2.97 -6.44
CA TYR A 197 -7.72 1.71 -6.78
C TYR A 197 -9.23 1.77 -6.52
N TRP A 198 -9.90 2.64 -7.27
CA TRP A 198 -11.32 2.92 -7.11
C TRP A 198 -12.19 2.11 -8.07
N ASP A 199 -11.58 1.51 -9.12
CA ASP A 199 -12.23 0.74 -10.19
C ASP A 199 -13.51 1.39 -10.73
N ASP A 200 -13.48 2.72 -10.86
CA ASP A 200 -14.63 3.52 -11.30
C ASP A 200 -15.90 3.36 -10.44
N VAL A 201 -15.81 2.81 -9.23
CA VAL A 201 -16.96 2.61 -8.33
C VAL A 201 -17.70 3.93 -8.07
N PRO A 202 -17.03 5.05 -7.70
CA PRO A 202 -17.74 6.31 -7.49
C PRO A 202 -18.27 6.99 -8.77
N THR A 203 -17.95 6.46 -9.96
CA THR A 203 -18.46 6.97 -11.25
C THR A 203 -19.56 6.08 -11.84
N MET A 204 -19.88 4.95 -11.20
CA MET A 204 -21.01 4.11 -11.57
C MET A 204 -22.32 4.91 -11.56
N SER A 205 -23.20 4.63 -12.53
CA SER A 205 -24.51 5.29 -12.63
C SER A 205 -25.41 5.06 -11.41
N ARG A 206 -25.15 3.99 -10.64
CA ARG A 206 -25.88 3.64 -9.41
C ARG A 206 -25.29 4.30 -8.16
N TRP A 207 -24.10 4.89 -8.22
CA TRP A 207 -23.50 5.57 -7.08
C TRP A 207 -24.37 6.76 -6.64
N PRO A 208 -24.88 6.80 -5.40
CA PRO A 208 -25.71 7.91 -4.94
C PRO A 208 -24.89 9.22 -4.90
N SER A 209 -25.45 10.32 -5.41
CA SER A 209 -24.74 11.60 -5.53
C SER A 209 -24.20 12.14 -4.21
N ASN A 210 -24.85 11.81 -3.10
CA ASN A 210 -24.51 12.27 -1.75
C ASN A 210 -23.85 11.18 -0.89
N LYS A 211 -23.49 10.02 -1.46
CA LYS A 211 -22.79 8.95 -0.73
C LYS A 211 -21.35 9.40 -0.46
N PRO A 212 -20.88 9.43 0.81
CA PRO A 212 -19.55 9.93 1.12
C PRO A 212 -18.43 9.02 0.64
N ILE A 213 -17.30 9.62 0.27
CA ILE A 213 -16.09 8.91 -0.20
C ILE A 213 -14.95 9.21 0.75
N TYR A 214 -14.35 8.17 1.32
CA TYR A 214 -13.17 8.28 2.18
C TYR A 214 -11.95 7.72 1.45
N LEU A 215 -10.83 8.46 1.49
CA LEU A 215 -9.57 8.06 0.86
C LEU A 215 -8.57 7.65 1.94
N MET A 216 -8.03 6.44 1.85
CA MET A 216 -6.79 6.08 2.53
C MET A 216 -5.64 6.19 1.53
N PRO A 217 -4.79 7.23 1.62
CA PRO A 217 -3.67 7.38 0.70
C PRO A 217 -2.50 6.46 1.10
N ASN A 218 -2.02 5.67 0.15
CA ASN A 218 -0.69 5.09 0.24
C ASN A 218 0.28 6.03 -0.50
N ILE A 219 1.13 6.75 0.24
CA ILE A 219 2.07 7.71 -0.34
C ILE A 219 3.27 6.94 -0.95
N GLU A 220 3.01 6.30 -2.09
CA GLU A 220 3.99 5.67 -2.99
C GLU A 220 4.05 6.49 -4.30
N MET A 221 5.03 6.24 -5.17
CA MET A 221 5.24 7.04 -6.39
C MET A 221 4.11 6.85 -7.42
N VAL A 222 3.57 7.97 -7.94
CA VAL A 222 2.76 8.10 -9.18
C VAL A 222 1.28 7.66 -9.12
N GLU A 223 0.57 7.85 -8.01
CA GLU A 223 -0.78 7.26 -7.92
C GLU A 223 -1.92 8.25 -7.65
N LEU A 224 -1.73 9.27 -6.81
CA LEU A 224 -2.79 10.24 -6.50
C LEU A 224 -2.59 11.57 -7.21
N THR A 225 -3.63 11.98 -7.91
CA THR A 225 -3.79 13.30 -8.52
C THR A 225 -4.69 14.21 -7.64
N PRO A 226 -4.69 15.54 -7.85
CA PRO A 226 -5.59 16.46 -7.15
C PRO A 226 -7.06 16.05 -7.19
N GLU A 227 -7.52 15.45 -8.30
CA GLU A 227 -8.90 15.04 -8.49
C GLU A 227 -9.37 14.01 -7.44
N PHE A 228 -8.48 13.14 -6.95
CA PHE A 228 -8.83 12.21 -5.89
C PHE A 228 -9.11 12.96 -4.58
N TYR A 229 -8.21 13.86 -4.19
CA TYR A 229 -8.35 14.63 -2.95
C TYR A 229 -9.51 15.63 -2.98
N TRP A 230 -9.83 16.22 -4.13
CA TRP A 230 -10.96 17.14 -4.25
C TRP A 230 -12.33 16.44 -4.27
N LYS A 231 -12.38 15.13 -4.53
CA LYS A 231 -13.64 14.36 -4.63
C LYS A 231 -14.08 13.69 -3.33
N VAL A 232 -13.20 13.60 -2.33
CA VAL A 232 -13.48 12.92 -1.07
C VAL A 232 -14.05 13.83 0.01
N ASP A 233 -14.69 13.21 0.99
CA ASP A 233 -15.22 13.85 2.19
C ASP A 233 -14.28 13.64 3.41
N ALA A 234 -13.41 12.63 3.35
CA ALA A 234 -12.35 12.44 4.35
C ALA A 234 -11.09 11.79 3.78
N VAL A 235 -9.94 12.09 4.40
CA VAL A 235 -8.64 11.47 4.13
C VAL A 235 -8.09 10.82 5.40
N LEU A 236 -7.78 9.52 5.32
CA LEU A 236 -7.34 8.69 6.44
C LEU A 236 -5.82 8.49 6.39
N CYS A 237 -5.07 9.39 7.02
CA CYS A 237 -3.62 9.36 7.02
C CYS A 237 -3.04 8.44 8.11
N LYS A 238 -2.36 7.37 7.70
CA LYS A 238 -1.68 6.43 8.61
C LYS A 238 -0.46 6.99 9.34
N THR A 239 0.12 8.08 8.83
CA THR A 239 1.33 8.70 9.39
C THR A 239 1.13 10.19 9.64
N GLN A 240 1.83 10.73 10.64
CA GLN A 240 1.84 12.17 10.89
C GLN A 240 2.29 12.97 9.66
N VAL A 241 3.28 12.47 8.93
CA VAL A 241 3.78 13.13 7.70
C VAL A 241 2.70 13.20 6.62
N CYS A 242 1.86 12.16 6.47
CA CYS A 242 0.70 12.23 5.58
C CYS A 242 -0.26 13.32 6.05
N PHE A 243 -0.64 13.30 7.33
CA PHE A 243 -1.59 14.25 7.91
C PHE A 243 -1.14 15.69 7.69
N ASP A 244 0.11 16.01 8.04
CA ASP A 244 0.68 17.35 7.89
C ASP A 244 0.69 17.79 6.42
N ARG A 245 1.12 16.90 5.51
CA ARG A 245 1.25 17.23 4.08
C ARG A 245 -0.09 17.39 3.38
N VAL A 246 -1.06 16.52 3.66
CA VAL A 246 -2.38 16.60 3.06
C VAL A 246 -3.14 17.82 3.58
N THR A 247 -3.05 18.09 4.89
CA THR A 247 -3.63 19.31 5.49
C THR A 247 -3.06 20.56 4.83
N GLN A 248 -1.73 20.66 4.76
CA GLN A 248 -1.06 21.77 4.09
C GLN A 248 -1.44 21.87 2.60
N TRP A 249 -1.59 20.74 1.90
CA TRP A 249 -1.99 20.72 0.51
C TRP A 249 -3.41 21.27 0.31
N TYR A 250 -4.37 20.90 1.15
CA TYR A 250 -5.73 21.46 1.11
C TYR A 250 -5.77 22.97 1.41
N GLU A 251 -4.90 23.46 2.30
CA GLU A 251 -4.74 24.90 2.54
C GLU A 251 -4.20 25.65 1.31
N GLN A 252 -3.33 25.00 0.52
CA GLN A 252 -2.67 25.62 -0.65
C GLN A 252 -3.51 25.53 -1.93
N GLU A 253 -4.06 24.35 -2.23
CA GLU A 253 -4.75 24.04 -3.48
C GLU A 253 -6.27 24.12 -3.37
N GLY A 254 -6.78 24.36 -2.16
CA GLY A 254 -8.21 24.46 -1.86
C GLY A 254 -8.86 23.12 -1.52
N ASN A 255 -9.94 23.21 -0.74
CA ASN A 255 -10.72 22.07 -0.25
C ASN A 255 -12.20 22.21 -0.66
N PRO A 256 -12.56 21.90 -1.93
CA PRO A 256 -13.88 22.19 -2.48
C PRO A 256 -15.02 21.39 -1.83
N ARG A 257 -14.71 20.25 -1.21
CA ARG A 257 -15.69 19.42 -0.47
C ARG A 257 -15.62 19.58 1.04
N ASN A 258 -14.77 20.47 1.54
CA ASN A 258 -14.49 20.59 2.97
C ASN A 258 -14.11 19.23 3.60
N ALA A 259 -13.28 18.46 2.89
CA ALA A 259 -12.80 17.16 3.33
C ALA A 259 -12.04 17.26 4.66
N GLU A 260 -12.30 16.34 5.57
CA GLU A 260 -11.59 16.24 6.85
C GLU A 260 -10.36 15.33 6.72
N VAL A 261 -9.24 15.71 7.34
CA VAL A 261 -8.02 14.88 7.35
C VAL A 261 -7.86 14.29 8.74
N PHE A 262 -7.73 12.96 8.83
CA PHE A 262 -7.59 12.24 10.09
C PHE A 262 -6.21 11.58 10.17
N TYR A 263 -5.56 11.71 11.33
CA TYR A 263 -4.40 10.88 11.64
C TYR A 263 -4.86 9.59 12.34
N THR A 264 -4.75 8.45 11.65
CA THR A 264 -5.32 7.17 12.11
C THR A 264 -4.32 6.26 12.81
N LYS A 265 -3.02 6.63 12.86
CA LYS A 265 -1.89 5.75 13.20
C LYS A 265 -1.83 4.50 12.28
N HIS A 266 -0.71 3.80 12.31
CA HIS A 266 -0.52 2.54 11.57
C HIS A 266 -0.58 1.37 12.55
N THR A 267 -1.17 0.25 12.14
CA THR A 267 -1.29 -0.97 12.93
C THR A 267 -1.00 -2.18 12.04
N SER A 268 -0.57 -3.27 12.66
CA SER A 268 -0.28 -4.53 11.98
C SER A 268 -0.69 -5.71 12.87
N SER A 269 -0.92 -6.86 12.24
CA SER A 269 -1.15 -8.16 12.86
C SER A 269 0.10 -8.66 13.60
N ASP A 270 -0.10 -9.38 14.70
CA ASP A 270 1.00 -10.07 15.41
C ASP A 270 1.24 -11.45 14.78
N GLN A 271 2.03 -11.44 13.70
CA GLN A 271 2.40 -12.66 12.98
C GLN A 271 3.18 -13.66 13.83
N ALA A 272 3.90 -13.21 14.86
CA ALA A 272 4.63 -14.10 15.75
C ALA A 272 3.66 -14.85 16.69
N GLN A 273 2.71 -14.14 17.28
CA GLN A 273 1.66 -14.76 18.08
C GLN A 273 0.80 -15.71 17.23
N PHE A 274 0.41 -15.28 16.03
CA PHE A 274 -0.34 -16.12 15.09
C PHE A 274 0.38 -17.44 14.79
N ALA A 275 1.67 -17.37 14.46
CA ALA A 275 2.48 -18.56 14.21
C ALA A 275 2.61 -19.47 15.43
N ARG A 276 2.80 -18.92 16.65
CA ARG A 276 2.84 -19.73 17.87
C ARG A 276 1.53 -20.48 18.13
N LYS A 277 0.39 -19.80 17.94
CA LYS A 277 -0.93 -20.43 18.11
C LYS A 277 -1.22 -21.50 17.05
N ARG A 278 -0.78 -21.30 15.80
CA ARG A 278 -1.04 -22.22 14.68
C ARG A 278 -0.09 -23.41 14.65
N LEU A 279 1.18 -23.20 14.96
CA LEU A 279 2.27 -24.17 14.74
C LEU A 279 2.92 -24.66 16.04
N GLY A 280 2.61 -24.05 17.18
CA GLY A 280 3.15 -24.36 18.51
C GLY A 280 4.08 -23.27 19.03
N GLU A 281 4.15 -23.14 20.36
CA GLU A 281 4.88 -22.05 21.06
C GLU A 281 6.38 -21.98 20.68
N ASP A 282 7.00 -23.13 20.42
CA ASP A 282 8.42 -23.23 20.07
C ASP A 282 8.74 -22.83 18.62
N THR A 283 7.73 -22.50 17.80
CA THR A 283 7.91 -22.14 16.39
C THR A 283 8.68 -20.83 16.20
N ILE A 284 8.47 -19.87 17.10
CA ILE A 284 9.11 -18.55 17.01
C ILE A 284 10.21 -18.46 18.05
N ALA A 285 11.45 -18.66 17.60
CA ALA A 285 12.63 -18.53 18.44
C ALA A 285 12.78 -17.10 19.00
N PRO A 286 13.29 -16.95 20.24
CA PRO A 286 13.62 -15.64 20.80
C PRO A 286 14.66 -14.89 19.94
N LYS A 287 14.57 -13.55 19.93
CA LYS A 287 15.54 -12.70 19.21
C LYS A 287 16.93 -12.87 19.81
N ASN A 288 17.93 -13.14 18.96
CA ASN A 288 19.33 -13.24 19.35
C ASN A 288 20.13 -12.04 18.80
N PHE A 289 20.49 -11.11 19.68
CA PHE A 289 21.23 -9.90 19.31
C PHE A 289 22.76 -10.09 19.28
N SER A 290 23.28 -11.23 19.71
CA SER A 290 24.72 -11.55 19.61
C SER A 290 25.13 -11.97 18.20
N ARG A 291 24.16 -12.42 17.38
CA ARG A 291 24.35 -12.79 15.97
C ARG A 291 23.28 -12.12 15.11
N VAL A 292 23.49 -10.83 14.84
CA VAL A 292 22.56 -10.01 14.06
C VAL A 292 22.40 -10.56 12.64
N LYS A 293 21.16 -10.56 12.15
CA LYS A 293 20.80 -10.82 10.75
C LYS A 293 19.80 -9.76 10.31
N PHE A 294 19.81 -9.44 9.02
CA PHE A 294 18.88 -8.49 8.41
C PHE A 294 17.87 -9.23 7.56
N LEU A 295 16.63 -8.73 7.57
CA LEU A 295 15.52 -9.22 6.77
C LEU A 295 14.98 -8.06 5.93
N HIS A 296 14.82 -8.26 4.62
CA HIS A 296 14.18 -7.31 3.71
C HIS A 296 13.02 -8.00 2.99
N THR A 297 11.79 -7.54 3.22
CA THR A 297 10.56 -8.15 2.71
C THR A 297 9.75 -7.14 1.88
N PRO A 298 10.17 -6.82 0.64
CA PRO A 298 9.47 -5.85 -0.22
C PRO A 298 8.14 -6.36 -0.80
N GLY A 299 7.81 -7.64 -0.60
CA GLY A 299 6.65 -8.28 -1.21
C GLY A 299 6.76 -8.27 -2.74
N THR A 300 5.72 -7.79 -3.41
CA THR A 300 5.66 -7.64 -4.87
C THR A 300 6.06 -6.24 -5.37
N SER A 301 6.38 -5.30 -4.46
CA SER A 301 6.72 -3.92 -4.86
C SER A 301 8.17 -3.78 -5.33
N ILE A 302 8.33 -3.12 -6.48
CA ILE A 302 9.62 -2.75 -7.06
C ILE A 302 10.19 -1.43 -6.50
N TRP A 303 9.40 -0.70 -5.69
CA TRP A 303 9.73 0.65 -5.23
C TRP A 303 10.26 0.70 -3.80
N LYS A 304 10.41 -0.44 -3.12
CA LYS A 304 10.94 -0.52 -1.74
C LYS A 304 12.47 -0.48 -1.66
N GLY A 305 13.14 0.02 -2.70
CA GLY A 305 14.60 0.20 -2.72
C GLY A 305 15.41 -1.09 -2.74
N THR A 306 14.80 -2.25 -3.03
CA THR A 306 15.43 -3.58 -2.94
C THR A 306 16.76 -3.68 -3.70
N ARG A 307 16.84 -3.08 -4.90
CA ARG A 307 18.10 -3.03 -5.66
C ARG A 307 19.21 -2.28 -4.96
N HIS A 308 18.91 -1.16 -4.31
CA HIS A 308 19.90 -0.39 -3.56
C HIS A 308 20.41 -1.17 -2.33
N VAL A 309 19.50 -1.85 -1.63
CA VAL A 309 19.86 -2.72 -0.49
C VAL A 309 20.83 -3.82 -0.96
N LEU A 310 20.49 -4.52 -2.04
CA LEU A 310 21.32 -5.60 -2.57
C LEU A 310 22.65 -5.11 -3.15
N ASP A 311 22.65 -3.97 -3.83
CA ASP A 311 23.88 -3.34 -4.33
C ASP A 311 24.83 -2.97 -3.19
N CYS A 312 24.30 -2.44 -2.09
CA CYS A 312 25.08 -2.13 -0.89
C CYS A 312 25.66 -3.39 -0.26
N TRP A 313 24.83 -4.43 -0.05
CA TRP A 313 25.25 -5.67 0.59
C TRP A 313 26.27 -6.45 -0.22
N THR A 314 26.11 -6.47 -1.54
CA THR A 314 27.02 -7.23 -2.42
C THR A 314 28.38 -6.53 -2.61
N SER A 315 28.45 -5.21 -2.47
CA SER A 315 29.67 -4.41 -2.68
C SER A 315 30.45 -4.10 -1.40
N THR A 316 29.83 -4.24 -0.23
CA THR A 316 30.43 -3.97 1.08
C THR A 316 30.86 -5.27 1.74
N ALA A 317 32.08 -5.33 2.29
CA ALA A 317 32.57 -6.48 3.02
C ALA A 317 32.11 -6.47 4.48
N ASP A 318 32.07 -7.65 5.10
CA ASP A 318 31.89 -7.85 6.53
C ASP A 318 30.54 -7.35 7.10
N LEU A 319 29.51 -7.23 6.26
CA LEU A 319 28.14 -6.98 6.73
C LEU A 319 27.50 -8.27 7.27
N PRO A 320 26.60 -8.16 8.26
CA PRO A 320 25.83 -9.32 8.73
C PRO A 320 24.95 -9.91 7.61
N PRO A 321 24.57 -11.20 7.72
CA PRO A 321 23.75 -11.85 6.71
C PRO A 321 22.45 -11.11 6.42
N LEU A 322 22.09 -11.03 5.14
CA LEU A 322 20.82 -10.48 4.67
C LEU A 322 19.98 -11.58 4.02
N ASP A 323 18.77 -11.78 4.52
CA ASP A 323 17.73 -12.58 3.87
C ASP A 323 16.74 -11.63 3.17
N VAL A 324 16.48 -11.85 1.89
CA VAL A 324 15.53 -11.06 1.08
C VAL A 324 14.39 -11.96 0.61
N TYR A 325 13.16 -11.64 0.99
CA TYR A 325 11.95 -12.35 0.54
C TYR A 325 11.18 -11.47 -0.43
N ILE A 326 11.17 -11.85 -1.69
CA ILE A 326 10.67 -11.01 -2.78
C ILE A 326 9.88 -11.84 -3.79
N GLY A 327 8.81 -11.26 -4.31
CA GLY A 327 8.05 -11.85 -5.42
C GLY A 327 8.92 -12.04 -6.66
N GLU A 328 8.79 -13.21 -7.30
CA GLU A 328 9.63 -13.60 -8.44
C GLU A 328 9.58 -12.58 -9.58
N ASP A 329 8.39 -12.11 -9.96
CA ASP A 329 8.22 -11.12 -11.02
C ASP A 329 8.91 -9.78 -10.68
N ALA A 330 8.79 -9.34 -9.42
CA ALA A 330 9.43 -8.11 -8.95
C ALA A 330 10.96 -8.24 -8.96
N TYR A 331 11.49 -9.40 -8.56
CA TYR A 331 12.91 -9.68 -8.61
C TYR A 331 13.42 -9.67 -10.06
N ASN A 332 12.78 -10.43 -10.94
CA ASN A 332 13.14 -10.55 -12.35
C ASN A 332 13.05 -9.21 -13.09
N TYR A 333 12.10 -8.35 -12.71
CA TYR A 333 11.99 -7.00 -13.24
C TYR A 333 13.15 -6.10 -12.79
N MET A 334 13.50 -6.12 -11.50
CA MET A 334 14.51 -5.20 -10.95
C MET A 334 15.95 -5.62 -11.22
N MET A 335 16.20 -6.93 -11.26
CA MET A 335 17.54 -7.51 -11.31
C MET A 335 17.87 -7.98 -12.73
N PRO A 336 18.90 -7.40 -13.38
CA PRO A 336 19.32 -7.90 -14.69
C PRO A 336 19.86 -9.34 -14.57
N PRO A 337 19.90 -10.13 -15.66
CA PRO A 337 20.46 -11.50 -15.62
C PRO A 337 21.89 -11.58 -15.09
N THR A 338 22.67 -10.50 -15.25
CA THR A 338 24.04 -10.39 -14.74
C THR A 338 24.12 -10.25 -13.22
N PHE A 339 23.01 -9.96 -12.53
CA PHE A 339 22.97 -9.78 -11.09
C PHE A 339 23.32 -11.06 -10.34
N GLN A 340 22.99 -12.23 -10.89
CA GLN A 340 23.38 -13.51 -10.30
C GLN A 340 24.90 -13.62 -10.13
N ARG A 341 25.67 -13.07 -11.08
CA ARG A 341 27.13 -13.02 -10.95
C ARG A 341 27.54 -12.16 -9.76
N ARG A 342 26.87 -11.02 -9.54
CA ARG A 342 27.14 -10.14 -8.40
C ARG A 342 26.82 -10.83 -7.06
N LEU A 343 25.75 -11.61 -6.99
CA LEU A 343 25.43 -12.44 -5.81
C LEU A 343 26.51 -13.50 -5.55
N ASN A 344 26.97 -14.21 -6.59
CA ASN A 344 28.00 -15.23 -6.47
C ASN A 344 29.35 -14.68 -5.99
N PHE A 345 29.65 -13.41 -6.30
CA PHE A 345 30.85 -12.70 -5.86
C PHE A 345 30.56 -11.66 -4.78
N SER A 346 29.46 -11.84 -4.04
CA SER A 346 29.06 -10.92 -2.98
C SER A 346 30.13 -10.85 -1.89
N ARG A 347 30.42 -9.63 -1.42
CA ARG A 347 31.38 -9.40 -0.33
C ARG A 347 30.81 -9.63 1.06
N SER A 348 29.49 -9.81 1.16
CA SER A 348 28.78 -10.18 2.39
C SER A 348 27.72 -11.27 2.11
N PRO A 349 27.28 -12.05 3.12
CA PRO A 349 26.29 -13.10 2.90
C PRO A 349 24.92 -12.51 2.53
N VAL A 350 24.36 -12.94 1.40
CA VAL A 350 23.04 -12.55 0.90
C VAL A 350 22.30 -13.78 0.43
N ASN A 351 21.11 -14.00 0.97
CA ASN A 351 20.20 -15.06 0.54
C ASN A 351 18.95 -14.44 -0.07
N ILE A 352 18.60 -14.87 -1.29
CA ILE A 352 17.37 -14.44 -1.95
C ILE A 352 16.38 -15.59 -1.90
N HIS A 353 15.20 -15.32 -1.38
CA HIS A 353 14.07 -16.23 -1.28
C HIS A 353 12.99 -15.73 -2.23
N MET A 354 12.83 -16.42 -3.36
CA MET A 354 11.81 -16.14 -4.37
C MET A 354 10.62 -17.09 -4.13
N GLY A 355 9.41 -16.56 -4.04
CA GLY A 355 8.21 -17.34 -3.77
C GLY A 355 7.03 -16.48 -3.34
N MET A 356 5.83 -17.07 -3.24
CA MET A 356 4.59 -16.34 -2.99
C MET A 356 4.62 -15.54 -1.67
N SER A 357 4.88 -14.24 -1.74
CA SER A 357 4.10 -13.27 -0.97
C SER A 357 2.82 -12.98 -1.77
N LYS A 358 1.92 -13.96 -1.86
CA LYS A 358 0.51 -13.64 -2.08
C LYS A 358 -0.02 -13.16 -0.75
#